data_AF-A0A1I5CY69-F1
#
_entry.id   AF-A0A1I5CY69-F1
#
_cell.length_a   1.000
_cell.length_b   1.000
_cell.length_c   1.000
_cell.angle_alpha   90.00
_cell.angle_beta   90.00
_cell.angle_gamma   90.00
#
_symmetry.space_group_name_H-M   'P 1'
#
loop_
_entity.id
_entity.type
_entity.pdbx_description
1 polymer ?
#
loop_
_entity_poly.entity_id
_entity_poly.type
_entity_poly.pdbx_seq_one_letter_code
_entity_poly.pdbx_strand_id
1 'polypeptide(L)'
;MLLNQGYVPCNKQIHIKIPENELQMIHDRMEKIGVKNMSAYIRKMAIDGYYIHIDFSELLEIIKLLKIDSNNINQIAKVANSCGTVDGKTISDMKENHERVLKKVEKTFNKYLDIY
;
A
#
# COMPACT_ATOMS: atom_id res chain seq x y z
N MET A 1 39.25 -19.71 1.32
CA MET A 1 39.69 -19.48 2.71
C MET A 1 38.47 -19.26 3.57
N LEU A 2 38.14 -20.21 4.44
CA LEU A 2 37.04 -20.09 5.39
C LEU A 2 37.47 -19.11 6.49
N LEU A 3 36.80 -17.96 6.57
CA LEU A 3 37.01 -17.01 7.66
C LEU A 3 36.49 -17.61 8.96
N ASN A 4 37.38 -17.74 9.93
CA ASN A 4 37.07 -17.94 11.35
C ASN A 4 36.12 -16.83 11.83
N GLN A 5 34.81 -17.05 11.78
CA GLN A 5 33.90 -16.36 12.68
C GLN A 5 33.86 -17.17 13.98
N GLY A 6 34.51 -16.65 15.01
CA GLY A 6 34.47 -17.21 16.36
C GLY A 6 33.02 -17.33 16.86
N TYR A 7 32.78 -18.25 17.77
CA TYR A 7 31.48 -18.44 18.42
C TYR A 7 31.02 -17.12 19.07
N VAL A 8 29.91 -16.55 18.57
CA VAL A 8 29.26 -15.39 19.18
C VAL A 8 28.12 -15.90 20.07
N PRO A 9 28.25 -15.83 21.42
CA PRO A 9 27.19 -16.30 22.31
C PRO A 9 25.92 -15.44 22.16
N CYS A 10 24.78 -16.07 21.86
CA CYS A 10 23.47 -15.45 21.95
C CYS A 10 22.98 -15.49 23.42
N ASN A 11 23.33 -14.47 24.21
CA ASN A 11 23.00 -14.39 25.64
C ASN A 11 21.76 -13.52 25.97
N LYS A 12 21.10 -12.96 24.95
CA LYS A 12 19.86 -12.19 25.09
C LYS A 12 18.69 -12.99 24.54
N GLN A 13 17.56 -12.91 25.23
CA GLN A 13 16.31 -13.58 24.85
C GLN A 13 15.23 -12.56 24.55
N ILE A 14 14.42 -12.84 23.54
CA ILE A 14 13.20 -12.12 23.21
C ILE A 14 12.06 -13.10 23.41
N HIS A 15 11.10 -12.74 24.27
CA HIS A 15 9.89 -13.54 24.49
C HIS A 15 8.74 -12.95 23.66
N ILE A 16 8.11 -13.76 22.82
CA ILE A 16 7.02 -13.35 21.95
C ILE A 16 5.83 -14.26 22.24
N LYS A 17 4.68 -13.66 22.60
CA LYS A 17 3.41 -14.37 22.71
C LYS A 17 2.69 -14.26 21.37
N ILE A 18 2.36 -15.40 20.77
CA ILE A 18 1.63 -15.46 19.50
C ILE A 18 0.52 -16.50 19.62
N PRO A 19 -0.62 -16.27 18.96
CA PRO A 19 -1.70 -17.26 18.87
C PRO A 19 -1.29 -18.42 17.94
N GLU A 20 -1.95 -19.57 18.11
CA GLU A 20 -1.58 -20.82 17.43
C GLU A 20 -1.61 -20.70 15.90
N ASN A 21 -2.59 -19.97 15.36
CA ASN A 21 -2.71 -19.74 13.92
C ASN A 21 -1.50 -18.99 13.34
N GLU A 22 -0.97 -17.99 14.05
CA GLU A 22 0.21 -17.25 13.62
C GLU A 22 1.49 -18.10 13.72
N LEU A 23 1.58 -18.94 14.76
CA LEU A 23 2.68 -19.89 14.89
C LEU A 23 2.70 -20.88 13.71
N GLN A 24 1.54 -21.40 13.32
CA GLN A 24 1.43 -22.27 12.14
C GLN A 24 1.84 -21.55 10.86
N MET A 25 1.40 -20.31 10.66
CA MET A 25 1.82 -19.51 9.49
C MET A 25 3.35 -19.31 9.43
N ILE A 26 3.99 -19.14 10.58
CA ILE A 26 5.45 -19.06 10.67
C ILE A 26 6.09 -20.38 10.25
N HIS A 27 5.57 -21.52 10.74
CA HIS A 27 6.05 -22.84 10.37
C HIS A 27 5.90 -23.14 8.86
N ASP A 28 4.75 -22.81 8.28
CA ASP A 28 4.50 -23.01 6.85
C ASP A 28 5.47 -22.17 5.99
N ARG A 29 5.76 -20.93 6.42
CA ARG A 29 6.75 -20.07 5.75
C ARG A 29 8.16 -20.63 5.89
N MET A 30 8.53 -21.12 7.09
CA MET A 30 9.81 -21.79 7.34
C MET A 30 10.03 -23.00 6.44
N GLU A 31 9.00 -23.83 6.27
CA GLU A 31 9.05 -25.01 5.39
C GLU A 31 9.26 -24.61 3.93
N LYS A 32 8.52 -23.61 3.44
CA LYS A 32 8.64 -23.11 2.05
C LYS A 32 10.05 -22.63 1.70
N ILE A 33 10.77 -22.06 2.66
CA ILE A 33 12.14 -21.56 2.45
C ILE A 33 13.22 -22.53 2.95
N GLY A 34 12.84 -23.72 3.42
CA GLY A 34 13.75 -24.77 3.89
C GLY A 34 14.48 -24.47 5.20
N VAL A 35 13.99 -23.53 6.02
CA VAL A 35 14.62 -23.16 7.30
C VAL A 35 14.03 -23.98 8.43
N LYS A 36 14.86 -24.79 9.11
CA LYS A 36 14.41 -25.65 10.22
C LYS A 36 14.50 -25.00 11.60
N ASN A 37 15.36 -23.98 11.75
CA ASN A 37 15.64 -23.35 13.04
C ASN A 37 14.77 -22.10 13.22
N MET A 38 13.82 -22.16 14.16
CA MET A 38 12.90 -21.06 14.48
C MET A 38 13.64 -19.79 14.92
N SER A 39 14.64 -19.90 15.80
CA SER A 39 15.41 -18.73 16.24
C SER A 39 16.19 -18.08 15.10
N ALA A 40 16.74 -18.88 14.18
CA ALA A 40 17.41 -18.35 12.99
C ALA A 40 16.40 -17.68 12.04
N TYR A 41 15.24 -18.29 11.83
CA TYR A 41 14.15 -17.72 11.04
C TYR A 41 13.69 -16.37 11.59
N ILE A 42 13.32 -16.32 12.88
CA ILE A 42 12.84 -15.10 13.52
C ILE A 42 13.92 -14.01 13.53
N ARG A 43 15.19 -14.35 13.79
CA ARG A 43 16.28 -13.36 13.68
C ARG A 43 16.47 -12.85 12.25
N LYS A 44 16.47 -13.73 11.25
CA LYS A 44 16.58 -13.35 9.84
C LYS A 44 15.41 -12.44 9.44
N MET A 45 14.19 -12.74 9.88
CA MET A 45 13.02 -11.90 9.61
C MET A 45 13.03 -10.59 10.39
N ALA A 46 13.55 -10.55 11.62
CA ALA A 46 13.63 -9.33 12.41
C ALA A 46 14.78 -8.40 11.97
N ILE A 47 15.85 -8.95 11.40
CA ILE A 47 17.03 -8.20 10.93
C ILE A 47 16.91 -7.85 9.44
N ASP A 48 16.59 -8.83 8.61
CA ASP A 48 16.55 -8.74 7.15
C ASP A 48 15.14 -8.70 6.57
N GLY A 49 14.09 -8.81 7.40
CA GLY A 49 12.71 -8.71 6.92
C GLY A 49 12.55 -7.42 6.15
N TYR A 50 12.08 -7.51 4.90
CA TYR A 50 11.82 -6.34 4.08
C TYR A 50 10.86 -5.41 4.84
N TYR A 51 11.39 -4.30 5.35
CA TYR A 51 10.57 -3.18 5.77
C TYR A 51 10.05 -2.53 4.50
N ILE A 52 8.89 -2.98 4.02
CA ILE A 52 8.24 -2.42 2.84
C ILE A 52 7.62 -1.08 3.27
N HIS A 53 8.44 -0.04 3.29
CA HIS A 53 7.97 1.34 3.38
C HIS A 53 7.49 1.77 2.00
N ILE A 54 6.19 1.61 1.72
CA ILE A 54 5.63 2.17 0.51
C ILE A 54 5.26 3.61 0.81
N ASP A 55 6.07 4.51 0.28
CA ASP A 55 5.74 5.92 0.24
C ASP A 55 4.68 6.17 -0.84
N PHE A 56 3.49 6.58 -0.42
CA PHE A 56 2.37 6.91 -1.30
C PHE A 56 2.22 8.43 -1.52
N SER A 57 3.20 9.24 -1.13
CA SER A 57 3.11 10.70 -1.18
C SER A 57 2.77 11.23 -2.58
N GLU A 58 3.44 10.74 -3.62
CA GLU A 58 3.17 11.14 -5.01
C GLU A 58 1.76 10.74 -5.47
N LEU A 59 1.28 9.56 -5.07
CA LEU A 59 -0.06 9.10 -5.45
C LEU A 59 -1.15 9.90 -4.72
N LEU A 60 -0.94 10.24 -3.45
CA LEU A 60 -1.82 11.13 -2.70
C LEU A 60 -1.86 12.53 -3.30
N GLU A 61 -0.76 13.02 -3.87
CA GLU A 61 -0.70 14.27 -4.60
C GLU A 61 -1.52 14.23 -5.89
N ILE A 62 -1.41 13.14 -6.67
CA ILE A 62 -2.24 12.93 -7.86
C ILE A 62 -3.74 12.94 -7.50
N ILE A 63 -4.14 12.26 -6.42
CA ILE A 63 -5.53 12.26 -5.96
C ILE A 63 -5.99 13.67 -5.56
N LYS A 64 -5.14 14.47 -4.92
CA LYS A 64 -5.45 15.86 -4.57
C LYS A 64 -5.68 16.71 -5.81
N LEU A 65 -4.80 16.61 -6.82
CA LEU A 65 -4.93 17.33 -8.09
C LEU A 65 -6.24 16.96 -8.80
N LEU A 66 -6.56 15.67 -8.87
CA LEU A 66 -7.82 15.19 -9.45
C LEU A 66 -9.05 15.74 -8.70
N LYS A 67 -9.01 15.89 -7.37
CA LYS A 67 -10.10 16.50 -6.61
C LYS A 67 -10.27 17.99 -6.91
N ILE A 68 -9.15 18.71 -7.08
CA ILE A 68 -9.17 20.12 -7.49
C ILE A 68 -9.82 20.25 -8.87
N ASP A 69 -9.44 19.40 -9.83
CA ASP A 69 -10.02 19.41 -11.17
C ASP A 69 -11.53 19.09 -11.16
N SER A 70 -11.99 18.14 -10.35
CA SER A 70 -13.43 17.89 -10.14
C SER A 70 -14.17 19.14 -9.68
N ASN A 71 -13.57 19.90 -8.75
CA ASN A 71 -14.18 21.13 -8.23
C ASN A 71 -14.21 22.22 -9.31
N ASN A 72 -13.15 22.35 -10.10
CA ASN A 72 -13.08 23.28 -11.21
C ASN A 72 -14.15 22.97 -12.26
N ILE A 73 -14.33 21.70 -12.63
CA ILE A 73 -15.38 21.25 -13.55
C ILE A 73 -16.78 21.62 -13.00
N ASN A 74 -17.02 21.41 -11.70
CA ASN A 74 -18.29 21.79 -11.08
C ASN A 74 -18.53 23.31 -11.10
N GLN A 75 -17.49 24.13 -10.97
CA GLN A 75 -17.61 25.58 -11.06
C GLN A 75 -17.92 26.02 -12.50
N ILE A 76 -17.20 25.46 -13.49
CA ILE A 76 -17.46 25.73 -14.91
C ILE A 76 -18.90 25.33 -15.27
N ALA A 77 -19.39 24.19 -14.77
CA ALA A 77 -20.78 23.74 -14.94
C ALA A 77 -21.80 24.78 -14.47
N LYS A 78 -21.60 25.33 -13.27
CA LYS A 78 -22.49 26.35 -12.71
C LYS A 78 -22.50 27.63 -13.55
N VAL A 79 -21.33 28.10 -13.97
CA VAL A 79 -21.20 29.30 -14.81
C VAL A 79 -21.84 29.07 -16.18
N ALA A 80 -21.54 27.95 -16.83
CA ALA A 80 -22.11 27.60 -18.13
C ALA A 80 -23.64 27.48 -18.09
N ASN A 81 -24.19 26.85 -17.05
CA ASN A 81 -25.64 26.74 -16.85
C ASN A 81 -26.28 28.12 -16.64
N SER A 82 -25.58 29.07 -16.01
CA SER A 82 -26.08 30.43 -15.79
C SER A 82 -25.98 31.33 -17.03
N CYS A 83 -24.99 31.12 -17.90
CA CYS A 83 -24.76 31.93 -19.10
C CYS A 83 -25.34 31.31 -20.39
N GLY A 84 -25.91 30.11 -20.32
CA GLY A 84 -26.53 29.41 -21.46
C GLY A 84 -25.57 29.08 -22.61
N THR A 85 -24.25 29.11 -22.36
CA THR A 85 -23.22 29.21 -23.40
C THR A 85 -22.60 27.87 -23.79
N VAL A 86 -22.77 26.82 -22.99
CA VAL A 86 -22.20 25.49 -23.22
C VAL A 86 -23.30 24.45 -23.06
N ASP A 87 -23.30 23.44 -23.92
CA ASP A 87 -24.20 22.29 -23.81
C ASP A 87 -23.98 21.58 -22.47
N GLY A 88 -25.00 21.63 -21.60
CA GLY A 88 -24.94 21.04 -20.26
C GLY A 88 -24.63 19.54 -20.27
N LYS A 89 -24.94 18.84 -21.37
CA LYS A 89 -24.58 17.45 -21.57
C LYS A 89 -23.05 17.26 -21.65
N THR A 90 -22.35 18.11 -22.40
CA THR A 90 -20.88 18.05 -22.53
C THR A 90 -20.20 18.19 -21.15
N ILE A 91 -20.68 19.10 -20.32
CA ILE A 91 -20.11 19.31 -18.99
C ILE A 91 -20.47 18.17 -18.03
N SER A 92 -21.68 17.62 -18.13
CA SER A 92 -22.09 16.43 -17.40
C SER A 92 -21.21 15.23 -17.74
N ASP A 93 -20.95 15.00 -19.03
CA ASP A 93 -20.11 13.90 -19.52
C ASP A 93 -18.65 14.06 -19.05
N MET A 94 -18.12 15.28 -19.03
CA MET A 94 -16.79 15.58 -18.46
C MET A 94 -16.72 15.26 -16.96
N LYS A 95 -17.73 15.67 -16.19
CA LYS A 95 -17.80 15.38 -14.76
C LYS A 95 -17.87 13.87 -14.49
N GLU A 96 -18.72 13.15 -15.21
CA GLU A 96 -18.90 11.72 -15.03
C GLU A 96 -17.61 10.93 -15.37
N ASN A 97 -16.95 11.29 -16.49
CA ASN A 97 -15.67 10.70 -16.85
C ASN A 97 -14.60 10.93 -15.78
N HIS A 98 -14.55 12.13 -15.20
CA HIS A 98 -13.58 12.49 -14.16
C HIS A 98 -13.83 11.74 -12.85
N GLU A 99 -15.10 11.65 -12.41
CA GLU A 99 -15.48 10.84 -11.25
C GLU A 99 -15.15 9.35 -11.44
N ARG A 100 -15.30 8.83 -12.66
CA ARG A 100 -14.92 7.45 -13.00
C ARG A 100 -13.42 7.21 -12.87
N VAL A 101 -12.59 8.16 -13.34
CA VAL A 101 -11.13 8.08 -13.18
C VAL A 101 -10.76 8.10 -11.70
N LEU A 102 -11.33 9.03 -10.92
CA LEU A 102 -11.06 9.14 -9.48
C LEU A 102 -11.39 7.85 -8.74
N LYS A 103 -12.60 7.29 -8.95
CA LYS A 103 -13.01 6.01 -8.35
C LYS A 103 -12.07 4.86 -8.73
N LYS A 104 -11.56 4.83 -9.97
CA LYS A 104 -10.64 3.79 -10.42
C LYS A 104 -9.26 3.92 -9.74
N VAL A 105 -8.79 5.14 -9.52
CA VAL A 105 -7.55 5.41 -8.77
C VAL A 105 -7.73 4.99 -7.31
N GLU A 106 -8.80 5.39 -6.65
CA GLU A 106 -9.11 5.00 -5.26
C GLU A 106 -9.22 3.49 -5.09
N LYS A 107 -9.92 2.79 -6.00
CA LYS A 107 -10.05 1.33 -5.97
C LYS A 107 -8.71 0.63 -6.16
N THR A 108 -7.90 1.11 -7.10
CA THR A 108 -6.56 0.56 -7.35
C THR A 108 -5.68 0.72 -6.12
N PHE A 109 -5.75 1.88 -5.47
CA PHE A 109 -5.02 2.17 -4.24
C PHE A 109 -5.42 1.25 -3.09
N ASN A 110 -6.73 1.11 -2.82
CA ASN A 110 -7.22 0.22 -1.76
C ASN A 110 -6.79 -1.23 -2.01
N LYS A 111 -6.83 -1.70 -3.25
CA LYS A 111 -6.33 -3.03 -3.61
C LYS A 111 -4.84 -3.21 -3.28
N TYR A 112 -4.01 -2.18 -3.44
CA TYR A 112 -2.59 -2.27 -3.08
C TYR A 112 -2.35 -2.18 -1.57
N LEU A 113 -3.22 -1.50 -0.81
CA LEU A 113 -3.20 -1.53 0.65
C LEU A 113 -3.62 -2.91 1.19
N ASP A 114 -4.61 -3.56 0.59
CA ASP A 114 -5.11 -4.89 1.02
C ASP A 114 -4.13 -6.04 0.74
N ILE A 115 -3.06 -5.79 -0.02
CA ILE A 115 -1.99 -6.78 -0.30
C ILE A 115 -0.93 -6.80 0.81
N TYR A 116 -0.98 -5.85 1.75
CA TYR A 116 -0.13 -5.77 2.95
C TYR A 116 -0.93 -5.99 4.23
#